data_AF-A0A2S6SAD3-F1
#
_entry.id   AF-A0A2S6SAD3-F1
#
_cell.length_a   1.000
_cell.length_b   1.000
_cell.length_c   1.000
_cell.angle_alpha   90.00
_cell.angle_beta   90.00
_cell.angle_gamma   90.00
#
_symmetry.space_group_name_H-M   'P 1'
#
loop_
_entity.id
_entity.type
_entity.pdbx_description
1 polymer ?
#
loop_
_entity_poly.entity_id
_entity_poly.type
_entity_poly.pdbx_seq_one_letter_code
_entity_poly.pdbx_strand_id
1 'polypeptide(L)'
;MKSLKIFFIVILFNNFANAKICKPKIIKNESEIQEKLKICDKGDKILVLHDIKVRSDELILKLCDLKYTIIQKEDSGVIHKRNSGLSIICIYNPSF
;
A
#
# COMPACT_ATOMS: atom_id res chain seq x y z
N MET A 1 11.43 -53.35 14.99
CA MET A 1 10.37 -52.32 14.86
C MET A 1 11.04 -50.98 14.59
N LYS A 2 11.34 -50.70 13.32
CA LYS A 2 12.17 -49.58 12.88
C LYS A 2 11.26 -48.49 12.30
N SER A 3 11.45 -47.26 12.78
CA SER A 3 11.23 -46.00 12.06
C SER A 3 9.75 -45.67 11.78
N LEU A 4 9.03 -44.86 12.58
CA LEU A 4 9.26 -43.44 12.87
C LEU A 4 9.79 -42.67 11.65
N LYS A 5 9.02 -41.65 11.23
CA LYS A 5 9.27 -40.67 10.14
C LYS A 5 8.40 -40.81 8.88
N ILE A 6 7.08 -40.93 9.03
CA ILE A 6 6.14 -40.45 7.99
C ILE A 6 5.14 -39.51 8.68
N PHE A 7 5.63 -38.36 9.15
CA PHE A 7 4.77 -37.30 9.70
C PHE A 7 5.35 -35.90 9.48
N PHE A 8 6.12 -35.69 8.41
CA PHE A 8 6.78 -34.41 8.15
C PHE A 8 6.68 -34.00 6.67
N ILE A 9 5.50 -34.19 6.07
CA ILE A 9 5.18 -33.67 4.72
C ILE A 9 3.96 -32.73 4.73
N VAL A 10 3.28 -32.59 5.87
CA VAL A 10 2.29 -31.53 6.04
C VAL A 10 3.07 -30.26 6.41
N ILE A 11 2.64 -29.10 5.89
CA ILE A 11 3.11 -27.75 6.26
C ILE A 11 4.34 -27.22 5.48
N LEU A 12 4.42 -27.46 4.17
CA LEU A 12 4.95 -26.43 3.26
C LEU A 12 3.77 -25.60 2.75
N PHE A 13 3.15 -24.83 3.65
CA PHE A 13 2.22 -23.78 3.23
C PHE A 13 3.05 -22.71 2.54
N ASN A 14 3.03 -22.75 1.21
CA ASN A 14 3.49 -21.67 0.38
C ASN A 14 2.68 -20.40 0.74
N ASN A 15 3.26 -19.53 1.56
CA ASN A 15 2.81 -18.14 1.68
C ASN A 15 3.22 -17.38 0.41
N PHE A 16 2.69 -17.78 -0.76
CA PHE A 16 2.65 -16.86 -1.89
C PHE A 16 1.59 -15.81 -1.56
N ALA A 17 1.99 -14.81 -0.77
CA ALA A 17 1.27 -13.56 -0.69
C ALA A 17 1.34 -12.93 -2.09
N ASN A 18 0.33 -13.21 -2.91
CA ASN A 18 0.13 -12.45 -4.14
C ASN A 18 0.04 -10.99 -3.74
N ALA A 19 1.05 -10.18 -4.10
CA ALA A 19 1.05 -8.75 -3.83
C ALA A 19 -0.21 -8.17 -4.49
N LYS A 20 -1.21 -7.82 -3.68
CA LYS A 20 -2.48 -7.29 -4.18
C LYS A 20 -2.28 -5.81 -4.46
N ILE A 21 -3.08 -5.29 -5.38
CA ILE A 21 -3.16 -3.85 -5.58
C ILE A 21 -4.18 -3.32 -4.58
N CYS A 22 -3.73 -2.61 -3.56
CA CYS A 22 -4.62 -1.93 -2.63
C CYS A 22 -4.95 -0.52 -3.15
N LYS A 23 -6.24 -0.18 -3.20
CA LYS A 23 -6.74 1.11 -3.67
C LYS A 23 -7.65 1.74 -2.60
N PRO A 24 -7.08 2.37 -1.57
CA PRO A 24 -7.87 3.07 -0.56
C PRO A 24 -8.68 4.22 -1.15
N LYS A 25 -9.71 4.66 -0.43
CA LYS A 25 -10.45 5.88 -0.78
C LYS A 25 -9.53 7.10 -0.69
N ILE A 26 -9.86 8.17 -1.42
CA ILE A 26 -9.09 9.41 -1.42
C ILE A 26 -8.88 9.95 0.00
N ILE A 27 -7.63 10.26 0.37
CA ILE A 27 -7.26 10.83 1.67
C ILE A 27 -7.42 12.35 1.60
N LYS A 28 -8.33 12.94 2.39
CA LYS A 28 -8.59 14.39 2.34
C LYS A 28 -7.84 15.17 3.42
N ASN A 29 -7.44 14.49 4.49
CA ASN A 29 -6.73 15.04 5.64
C ASN A 29 -5.94 13.91 6.34
N GLU A 30 -5.00 14.27 7.20
CA GLU A 30 -4.14 13.29 7.89
C GLU A 30 -4.90 12.37 8.85
N SER A 31 -5.96 12.86 9.49
CA SER A 31 -6.77 12.06 10.42
C SER A 31 -7.44 10.85 9.78
N GLU A 32 -7.68 10.88 8.46
CA GLU A 32 -8.31 9.79 7.72
C GLU A 32 -7.33 8.69 7.28
N ILE A 33 -6.01 8.92 7.38
CA ILE A 33 -4.97 8.02 6.82
C ILE A 33 -5.11 6.61 7.38
N GLN A 34 -5.08 6.47 8.71
CA GLN A 34 -5.12 5.15 9.34
C GLN A 34 -6.40 4.39 9.01
N GLU A 35 -7.55 5.05 9.06
CA GLU A 35 -8.85 4.42 8.78
C GLU A 35 -8.91 3.89 7.35
N LYS A 36 -8.50 4.70 6.37
CA LYS A 36 -8.59 4.36 4.95
C LYS A 36 -7.59 3.30 4.52
N LEU A 37 -6.50 3.13 5.26
CA LEU A 37 -5.44 2.14 4.97
C LEU A 37 -5.61 0.80 5.68
N LYS A 38 -6.63 0.62 6.55
CA LYS A 38 -6.94 -0.66 7.21
C LYS A 38 -7.19 -1.83 6.24
N ILE A 39 -7.49 -1.51 4.98
CA ILE A 39 -7.73 -2.50 3.93
C ILE A 39 -6.47 -2.94 3.18
N CYS A 40 -5.31 -2.32 3.47
CA CYS A 40 -4.04 -2.62 2.81
C CYS A 40 -3.14 -3.43 3.73
N ASP A 41 -2.51 -4.46 3.17
CA ASP A 41 -1.55 -5.28 3.90
C ASP A 41 -0.11 -4.86 3.55
N LYS A 42 0.80 -4.94 4.53
CA LYS A 42 2.21 -4.65 4.29
C LYS A 42 2.76 -5.53 3.16
N GLY A 43 3.46 -4.91 2.21
CA GLY A 43 3.95 -5.54 0.99
C GLY A 43 3.04 -5.38 -0.22
N ASP A 44 1.80 -4.91 -0.04
CA ASP A 44 0.91 -4.59 -1.16
C ASP A 44 1.44 -3.43 -2.01
N LYS A 45 1.07 -3.43 -3.29
CA LYS A 45 1.22 -2.23 -4.12
C LYS A 45 0.03 -1.31 -3.86
N ILE A 46 0.26 -0.15 -3.26
CA ILE A 46 -0.80 0.82 -3.01
C ILE A 46 -0.92 1.85 -4.12
N LEU A 47 -2.14 2.28 -4.42
CA LEU A 47 -2.43 3.51 -5.16
C LEU A 47 -3.18 4.45 -4.21
N VAL A 48 -2.47 5.45 -3.70
CA VAL A 48 -3.04 6.46 -2.80
C VAL A 48 -3.41 7.67 -3.61
N LEU A 49 -4.70 8.02 -3.60
CA LEU A 49 -5.18 9.32 -4.07
C LEU A 49 -5.28 10.23 -2.85
N HIS A 50 -4.82 11.48 -2.96
CA HIS A 50 -4.93 12.44 -1.88
C HIS A 50 -5.25 13.86 -2.36
N ASP A 51 -5.80 14.65 -1.45
CA ASP A 51 -6.09 16.07 -1.66
C ASP A 51 -4.79 16.89 -1.69
N ILE A 52 -4.82 18.05 -2.36
CA ILE A 52 -3.67 18.97 -2.46
C ILE A 52 -3.22 19.51 -1.10
N LYS A 53 -4.11 19.54 -0.11
CA LYS A 53 -3.78 19.94 1.26
C LYS A 53 -2.93 18.90 1.99
N VAL A 54 -2.94 17.65 1.53
CA VAL A 54 -2.15 16.57 2.11
C VAL A 54 -0.82 16.51 1.37
N ARG A 55 0.26 16.59 2.14
CA ARG A 55 1.63 16.60 1.64
C ARG A 55 2.06 15.22 1.15
N SER A 56 2.43 15.12 -0.12
CA SER A 56 2.83 13.85 -0.73
C SER A 56 4.10 13.26 -0.12
N ASP A 57 5.05 14.11 0.27
CA ASP A 57 6.31 13.71 0.91
C ASP A 57 6.07 13.07 2.28
N GLU A 58 5.15 13.64 3.07
CA GLU A 58 4.79 13.06 4.36
C GLU A 58 4.07 11.71 4.21
N LEU A 59 3.19 11.58 3.21
CA LEU A 59 2.56 10.30 2.88
C LEU A 59 3.58 9.27 2.43
N ILE A 60 4.57 9.66 1.62
CA ILE A 60 5.63 8.76 1.18
C ILE A 60 6.42 8.23 2.38
N LEU A 61 6.87 9.12 3.27
CA LEU A 61 7.66 8.73 4.43
C LEU A 61 6.87 7.82 5.38
N LYS A 62 5.57 8.08 5.54
CA LYS A 62 4.69 7.32 6.43
C LYS A 62 4.26 5.97 5.86
N LEU A 63 4.13 5.83 4.54
CA LEU A 63 3.44 4.70 3.91
C LEU A 63 4.33 3.82 3.02
N CYS A 64 5.37 4.37 2.39
CA CYS A 64 6.09 3.70 1.32
C CYS A 64 7.40 3.06 1.80
N ASP A 65 7.71 1.88 1.27
CA ASP A 65 9.07 1.33 1.37
C ASP A 65 10.01 2.07 0.40
N LEU A 66 10.88 2.90 0.98
CA LEU A 66 11.84 3.73 0.23
C LEU A 66 12.95 2.94 -0.46
N LYS A 67 13.04 1.62 -0.23
CA LYS A 67 13.95 0.74 -0.99
C LYS A 67 13.53 0.56 -2.44
N TYR A 68 12.25 0.82 -2.76
CA TYR A 68 11.68 0.65 -4.09
C TYR A 68 11.34 2.00 -4.72
N THR A 69 11.17 2.00 -6.05
CA THR A 69 10.73 3.18 -6.79
C THR A 69 9.34 3.61 -6.36
N ILE A 70 9.18 4.90 -6.12
CA ILE A 70 7.89 5.56 -5.87
C ILE A 70 7.50 6.33 -7.12
N ILE A 71 6.26 6.15 -7.56
CA ILE A 71 5.71 6.87 -8.72
C ILE A 71 4.72 7.89 -8.19
N GLN A 72 4.94 9.16 -8.52
CA GLN A 72 4.02 10.25 -8.23
C GLN A 72 3.39 10.74 -9.53
N LYS A 73 2.11 11.12 -9.46
CA LYS A 73 1.45 11.84 -10.54
C LYS A 73 0.77 13.08 -9.96
N GLU A 74 1.19 14.22 -10.45
CA GLU A 74 0.57 15.52 -10.17
C GLU A 74 -0.12 15.97 -11.46
N ASP A 75 -1.46 15.94 -11.48
CA ASP A 75 -2.20 16.49 -12.62
C ASP A 75 -2.25 18.02 -12.47
N SER A 76 -1.40 18.73 -13.22
CA SER A 76 -1.32 20.20 -13.26
C SER A 76 -2.43 20.87 -14.08
N GLY A 77 -3.33 20.09 -14.69
CA GLY A 77 -4.45 20.58 -15.47
C GLY A 77 -5.65 20.91 -14.58
N VAL A 78 -6.06 22.19 -14.55
CA VAL A 78 -7.28 22.72 -13.91
C VAL A 78 -8.55 22.21 -14.62
N ILE A 79 -8.74 20.90 -14.65
CA ILE A 79 -9.96 20.29 -15.17
C ILE A 79 -10.55 19.52 -14.00
N HIS A 80 -11.68 20.00 -13.49
CA HIS A 80 -12.50 19.39 -12.44
C HIS A 80 -13.00 17.99 -12.83
N LYS A 81 -12.09 17.02 -13.03
CA LYS A 81 -12.45 15.61 -13.16
C LYS A 81 -12.71 15.10 -11.74
N ARG A 82 -13.89 14.51 -11.50
CA ARG A 82 -14.12 13.77 -10.25
C ARG A 82 -13.01 12.71 -10.11
N ASN A 83 -12.28 12.73 -8.99
CA ASN A 83 -11.08 11.93 -8.72
C ASN A 83 -9.78 12.33 -9.46
N SER A 84 -9.69 13.52 -10.06
CA SER A 84 -8.37 14.11 -10.36
C SER A 84 -7.76 14.60 -9.05
N GLY A 85 -6.77 13.88 -8.56
CA GLY A 85 -6.03 14.21 -7.34
C GLY A 85 -4.58 13.81 -7.50
N LEU A 86 -3.74 14.33 -6.62
CA LEU A 86 -2.37 13.88 -6.50
C LEU A 86 -2.38 12.39 -6.17
N SER A 87 -1.52 11.62 -6.82
CA SER A 87 -1.47 10.17 -6.60
C SER A 87 -0.07 9.67 -6.38
N ILE A 88 0.04 8.67 -5.50
CA ILE A 88 1.27 7.99 -5.14
C ILE A 88 1.07 6.49 -5.36
N ILE A 89 2.02 5.86 -6.04
CA ILE A 89 2.11 4.41 -6.17
C ILE A 89 3.42 3.95 -5.55
N CYS A 90 3.36 3.04 -4.59
CA CYS A 90 4.53 2.46 -3.94
C CYS A 90 4.21 1.08 -3.31
N ILE A 91 5.24 0.43 -2.77
CA ILE A 91 5.08 -0.75 -1.92
C ILE A 91 4.75 -0.28 -0.51
N TYR A 92 3.66 -0.79 0.06
CA TYR A 92 3.17 -0.39 1.37
C TYR A 92 4.03 -0.98 2.49
N ASN A 93 4.66 -0.12 3.27
CA ASN A 93 5.42 -0.46 4.46
C ASN A 93 5.28 0.68 5.47
N PRO A 94 4.14 0.75 6.19
CA PRO A 94 3.84 1.87 7.06
C PRO A 94 4.86 1.99 8.21
N SER A 95 5.17 3.22 8.60
CA SER A 95 6.17 3.55 9.63
C SER A 95 5.58 4.06 10.95
N PHE A 96 4.26 3.97 11.12
CA PHE A 96 3.52 4.46 12.29
C PHE A 96 3.15 3.32 13.25
#